data_AF-T0F1I2-F1
#
_entry.id   AF-T0F1I2-F1
#
_cell.length_a   1.000
_cell.length_b   1.000
_cell.length_c   1.000
_cell.angle_alpha   90.00
_cell.angle_beta   90.00
_cell.angle_gamma   90.00
#
_symmetry.space_group_name_H-M   'P 1'
#
loop_
_entity.id
_entity.type
_entity.pdbx_description
1 polymer ?
#
loop_
_entity_poly.entity_id
_entity_poly.type
_entity_poly.pdbx_seq_one_letter_code
_entity_poly.pdbx_strand_id
1 'polypeptide(L)'
;MLPFGWSDLADIYQQKSVYDKLDEEIPPIVHAESLKYFPNTGKEKENIENDKGENEAWKKINKKSIKAILAFLKGAKSEKVISEANSLKSNLLDQKVKSFLSSKYPFAKKYFDSIVYYPDGETSESQFYHLFRSYILGINPETGFKALPIIKEKGGEVVWLIADGEEGIYLHFRPFKNRMVLSKITQKKGPLEFPIEEKSYNFVASQLFSSGWNFPNDDNLDMGFIEK
;
A
#
# COMPACT_ATOMS: atom_id res chain seq x y z
N MET A 1 -5.38 14.66 -15.44
CA MET A 1 -5.65 15.07 -14.04
C MET A 1 -5.16 13.94 -13.14
N LEU A 2 -4.05 14.15 -12.43
CA LEU A 2 -3.24 13.06 -11.89
C LEU A 2 -3.80 12.55 -10.55
N PRO A 3 -3.77 11.23 -10.27
CA PRO A 3 -4.16 10.69 -8.97
C PRO A 3 -3.14 11.05 -7.87
N PHE A 4 -3.35 10.58 -6.64
CA PHE A 4 -2.54 10.83 -5.43
C PHE A 4 -1.03 11.07 -5.65
N GLY A 5 -0.52 12.26 -5.27
CA GLY A 5 0.91 12.53 -5.09
C GLY A 5 1.71 12.92 -6.35
N TRP A 6 1.07 13.37 -7.42
CA TRP A 6 1.75 13.61 -8.71
C TRP A 6 2.16 15.06 -8.98
N SER A 7 1.84 16.02 -8.11
CA SER A 7 2.48 17.35 -8.14
C SER A 7 3.99 17.26 -7.96
N ASP A 8 4.48 16.19 -7.30
CA ASP A 8 5.87 16.06 -6.89
C ASP A 8 6.80 15.48 -7.97
N LEU A 9 6.28 14.95 -9.10
CA LEU A 9 7.13 14.39 -10.15
C LEU A 9 7.91 15.44 -10.95
N ALA A 10 7.37 16.66 -11.05
CA ALA A 10 8.12 17.80 -11.60
C ALA A 10 9.20 18.30 -10.60
N ASP A 11 8.93 18.22 -9.30
CA ASP A 11 9.84 18.63 -8.22
C ASP A 11 10.95 17.60 -7.95
N ILE A 12 10.69 16.32 -8.21
CA ILE A 12 11.65 15.21 -8.15
C ILE A 12 12.88 15.46 -9.05
N TYR A 13 12.68 16.12 -10.20
CA TYR A 13 13.80 16.48 -11.08
C TYR A 13 14.67 17.62 -10.52
N GLN A 14 14.13 18.44 -9.60
CA GLN A 14 14.84 19.55 -8.95
C GLN A 14 15.49 19.17 -7.61
N GLN A 15 14.91 18.26 -6.83
CA GLN A 15 15.45 17.88 -5.51
C GLN A 15 16.75 17.04 -5.55
N LYS A 16 17.12 16.48 -6.70
CA LYS A 16 18.37 15.71 -6.86
C LYS A 16 19.63 16.53 -6.58
N SER A 17 19.57 17.86 -6.56
CA SER A 17 20.74 18.70 -6.28
C SER A 17 21.04 18.90 -4.78
N VAL A 18 20.21 18.40 -3.86
CA VAL A 18 20.29 18.74 -2.43
C VAL A 18 20.82 17.59 -1.55
N TYR A 19 20.75 16.34 -2.01
CA TYR A 19 21.04 15.15 -1.17
C TYR A 19 22.51 14.69 -1.14
N ASP A 20 23.45 15.39 -1.79
CA ASP A 20 24.88 15.05 -1.79
C ASP A 20 25.65 15.52 -0.54
N LYS A 21 24.98 15.98 0.52
CA LYS A 21 25.63 16.41 1.76
C LYS A 21 24.75 16.10 2.97
N LEU A 22 25.08 15.06 3.73
CA LEU A 22 24.94 14.94 5.20
C LEU A 22 25.32 13.52 5.63
N ASP A 23 26.62 13.31 5.86
CA ASP A 23 27.14 12.29 6.77
C ASP A 23 27.50 13.00 8.07
N GLU A 24 26.92 12.63 9.21
CA GLU A 24 27.48 12.96 10.52
C GLU A 24 26.96 12.01 11.62
N GLU A 25 27.85 11.76 12.58
CA GLU A 25 27.94 10.61 13.50
C GLU A 25 26.91 10.60 14.64
N ILE A 26 26.52 9.41 15.11
CA ILE A 26 25.69 9.21 16.32
C ILE A 26 26.55 8.64 17.47
N PRO A 27 26.64 9.29 18.65
CA PRO A 27 27.35 8.75 19.81
C PRO A 27 26.46 7.82 20.68
N PRO A 28 27.06 6.96 21.54
CA PRO A 28 26.35 5.87 22.21
C PRO A 28 25.52 6.31 23.42
N ILE A 29 24.42 5.60 23.67
CA ILE A 29 23.48 5.81 24.78
C ILE A 29 24.02 5.17 26.08
N VAL A 30 23.97 5.94 27.17
CA VAL A 30 24.38 5.57 28.53
C VAL A 30 23.30 4.76 29.26
N HIS A 31 23.72 3.68 29.94
CA HIS A 31 22.91 2.87 30.85
C HIS A 31 22.41 3.66 32.06
N ALA A 32 21.14 3.50 32.44
CA ALA A 32 20.64 3.86 33.76
C ALA A 32 19.70 2.76 34.30
N GLU A 33 20.25 1.90 35.16
CA GLU A 33 19.50 1.08 36.10
C GLU A 33 18.81 1.97 37.14
N SER A 34 17.49 1.88 37.26
CA SER A 34 16.73 1.72 38.52
C SER A 34 15.25 2.11 38.35
N LEU A 35 14.38 1.10 38.25
CA LEU A 35 12.96 1.28 38.55
C LEU A 35 12.55 0.24 39.61
N LYS A 36 12.42 0.73 40.85
CA LYS A 36 11.88 -0.02 41.98
C LYS A 36 10.40 -0.31 41.72
N TYR A 37 10.04 -1.58 41.81
CA TYR A 37 8.68 -2.09 41.64
C TYR A 37 7.77 -1.59 42.76
N PHE A 38 6.76 -0.78 42.43
CA PHE A 38 5.61 -0.51 43.29
C PHE A 38 4.41 -1.26 42.70
N PRO A 39 3.73 -2.17 43.42
CA PRO A 39 2.58 -2.88 42.87
C PRO A 39 1.39 -1.92 42.71
N ASN A 40 1.01 -1.65 41.46
CA ASN A 40 -0.06 -0.73 41.08
C ASN A 40 -1.38 -1.49 40.86
N THR A 41 -1.92 -2.04 41.95
CA THR A 41 -3.06 -2.98 41.94
C THR A 41 -4.40 -2.34 41.52
N GLY A 42 -4.50 -1.01 41.49
CA GLY A 42 -5.68 -0.27 41.04
C GLY A 42 -5.79 -0.19 39.50
N LYS A 43 -4.68 0.16 38.83
CA LYS A 43 -4.64 0.27 37.35
C LYS A 43 -4.78 -1.08 36.65
N GLU A 44 -4.25 -2.14 37.26
CA GLU A 44 -4.34 -3.50 36.68
C GLU A 44 -5.78 -4.02 36.65
N LYS A 45 -6.59 -3.77 37.69
CA LYS A 45 -8.00 -4.22 37.72
C LYS A 45 -8.86 -3.46 36.71
N GLU A 46 -8.67 -2.15 36.59
CA GLU A 46 -9.39 -1.30 35.63
C GLU A 46 -9.04 -1.68 34.18
N ASN A 47 -7.77 -2.02 33.90
CA ASN A 47 -7.34 -2.53 32.60
C ASN A 47 -7.99 -3.88 32.25
N ILE A 48 -8.09 -4.82 33.21
CA ILE A 48 -8.69 -6.15 32.99
C ILE A 48 -10.22 -6.06 32.74
N GLU A 49 -10.93 -5.19 33.44
CA GLU A 49 -12.36 -4.98 33.23
C GLU A 49 -12.64 -4.28 31.89
N ASN A 50 -11.82 -3.27 31.53
CA ASN A 50 -11.88 -2.63 30.21
C ASN A 50 -11.58 -3.63 29.08
N ASP A 51 -10.57 -4.50 29.23
CA ASP A 51 -10.25 -5.54 28.26
C ASP A 51 -11.39 -6.54 28.07
N LYS A 52 -12.09 -6.94 29.14
CA LYS A 52 -13.26 -7.82 29.03
C LYS A 52 -14.41 -7.14 28.28
N GLY A 53 -14.72 -5.90 28.63
CA GLY A 53 -15.76 -5.11 27.97
C GLY A 53 -15.49 -4.88 26.48
N GLU A 54 -14.25 -4.55 26.12
CA GLU A 54 -13.84 -4.38 24.72
C GLU A 54 -13.85 -5.69 23.94
N ASN A 55 -13.40 -6.80 24.53
CA ASN A 55 -13.50 -8.11 23.91
C ASN A 55 -14.96 -8.52 23.63
N GLU A 56 -15.88 -8.19 24.53
CA GLU A 56 -17.31 -8.41 24.29
C GLU A 56 -17.87 -7.50 23.19
N ALA A 57 -17.49 -6.22 23.18
CA ALA A 57 -17.88 -5.29 22.12
C ALA A 57 -17.38 -5.79 20.74
N TRP A 58 -16.11 -6.20 20.65
CA TRP A 58 -15.51 -6.78 19.45
C TRP A 58 -16.23 -8.04 18.95
N LYS A 59 -16.71 -8.89 19.86
CA LYS A 59 -17.49 -10.08 19.47
C LYS A 59 -18.85 -9.72 18.85
N LYS A 60 -19.42 -8.57 19.19
CA LYS A 60 -20.76 -8.14 18.76
C LYS A 60 -20.76 -7.37 17.44
N ILE A 61 -19.62 -6.83 17.00
CA ILE A 61 -19.59 -6.06 15.76
C ILE A 61 -19.80 -6.93 14.52
N ASN A 62 -20.29 -6.33 13.44
CA ASN A 62 -20.33 -7.00 12.14
C ASN A 62 -18.92 -7.09 11.53
N LYS A 63 -18.25 -8.22 11.74
CA LYS A 63 -16.91 -8.55 11.23
C LYS A 63 -16.79 -8.65 9.70
N LYS A 64 -17.89 -8.49 8.95
CA LYS A 64 -17.87 -8.44 7.48
C LYS A 64 -17.93 -7.01 6.92
N SER A 65 -18.19 -6.01 7.77
CA SER A 65 -18.28 -4.61 7.35
C SER A 65 -17.01 -3.87 7.78
N ILE A 66 -16.30 -3.30 6.81
CA ILE A 66 -15.14 -2.44 7.06
C ILE A 66 -15.59 -1.23 7.88
N LYS A 67 -16.75 -0.65 7.59
CA LYS A 67 -17.32 0.48 8.34
C LYS A 67 -17.51 0.14 9.83
N ALA A 68 -18.02 -1.05 10.13
CA ALA A 68 -18.21 -1.47 11.52
C ALA A 68 -16.86 -1.67 12.24
N ILE A 69 -15.86 -2.24 11.55
CA ILE A 69 -14.52 -2.44 12.10
C ILE A 69 -13.83 -1.09 12.36
N LEU A 70 -13.92 -0.14 11.42
CA LEU A 70 -13.38 1.20 11.60
C LEU A 70 -14.04 1.96 12.75
N ALA A 71 -15.37 1.87 12.87
CA ALA A 71 -16.09 2.49 13.97
C ALA A 71 -15.67 1.91 15.33
N PHE A 72 -15.43 0.60 15.40
CA PHE A 72 -14.89 -0.06 16.59
C PHE A 72 -13.48 0.44 16.93
N LEU A 73 -12.59 0.48 15.93
CA LEU A 73 -11.19 0.90 16.11
C LEU A 73 -11.04 2.33 16.64
N LYS A 74 -11.99 3.25 16.34
CA LYS A 74 -11.95 4.63 16.85
C LYS A 74 -12.04 4.74 18.38
N GLY A 75 -12.56 3.73 19.07
CA GLY A 75 -12.74 3.73 20.52
C GLY A 75 -12.02 2.61 21.26
N ALA A 76 -11.35 1.69 20.56
CA ALA A 76 -10.66 0.56 21.15
C ALA A 76 -9.36 1.02 21.83
N LYS A 77 -9.03 0.43 22.98
CA LYS A 77 -7.79 0.71 23.74
C LYS A 77 -6.94 -0.54 23.92
N SER A 78 -7.55 -1.71 23.90
CA SER A 78 -6.86 -2.99 24.06
C SER A 78 -5.99 -3.28 22.83
N GLU A 79 -4.66 -3.23 22.99
CA GLU A 79 -3.69 -3.47 21.91
C GLU A 79 -3.94 -4.79 21.19
N LYS A 80 -4.31 -5.83 21.95
CA LYS A 80 -4.64 -7.15 21.39
C LYS A 80 -5.84 -7.06 20.44
N VAL A 81 -6.92 -6.44 20.89
CA VAL A 81 -8.17 -6.35 20.11
C VAL A 81 -7.98 -5.42 18.91
N ILE A 82 -7.21 -4.34 19.06
CA ILE A 82 -6.81 -3.46 17.95
C ILE A 82 -6.02 -4.23 16.89
N SER A 83 -5.05 -5.06 17.31
CA SER A 83 -4.25 -5.89 16.40
C SER A 83 -5.11 -6.91 15.64
N GLU A 84 -6.01 -7.59 16.34
CA GLU A 84 -6.99 -8.51 15.71
C GLU A 84 -7.90 -7.78 14.71
N ALA A 85 -8.43 -6.61 15.09
CA ALA A 85 -9.30 -5.81 14.26
C ALA A 85 -8.59 -5.27 13.00
N ASN A 86 -7.36 -4.78 13.15
CA ASN A 86 -6.54 -4.34 12.03
C ASN A 86 -6.17 -5.49 11.09
N SER A 87 -5.84 -6.66 11.63
CA SER A 87 -5.57 -7.86 10.82
C SER A 87 -6.80 -8.27 10.00
N LEU A 88 -7.99 -8.26 10.63
CA LEU A 88 -9.23 -8.54 9.91
C LEU A 88 -9.54 -7.47 8.86
N LYS A 89 -9.36 -6.19 9.18
CA LYS A 89 -9.52 -5.06 8.24
C LYS A 89 -8.66 -5.27 7.00
N SER A 90 -7.35 -5.47 7.18
CA SER A 90 -6.40 -5.69 6.09
C SER A 90 -6.80 -6.89 5.21
N ASN A 91 -7.18 -8.01 5.82
CA ASN A 91 -7.60 -9.21 5.08
C ASN A 91 -8.85 -8.95 4.22
N LEU A 92 -9.84 -8.24 4.75
CA LEU A 92 -11.06 -7.91 4.01
C LEU A 92 -10.78 -6.94 2.86
N LEU A 93 -9.93 -5.93 3.08
CA LEU A 93 -9.51 -5.00 2.04
C LEU A 93 -8.72 -5.72 0.92
N ASP A 94 -7.83 -6.63 1.30
CA ASP A 94 -7.10 -7.46 0.33
C ASP A 94 -8.02 -8.34 -0.50
N GLN A 95 -9.04 -8.95 0.13
CA GLN A 95 -10.06 -9.71 -0.59
C GLN A 95 -10.84 -8.84 -1.59
N LYS A 96 -11.15 -7.59 -1.24
CA LYS A 96 -11.81 -6.64 -2.15
C LYS A 96 -10.93 -6.30 -3.35
N VAL A 97 -9.64 -6.05 -3.13
CA VAL A 97 -8.66 -5.81 -4.20
C VAL A 97 -8.55 -7.02 -5.13
N LYS A 98 -8.34 -8.22 -4.58
CA LYS A 98 -8.23 -9.46 -5.37
C LYS A 98 -9.49 -9.77 -6.15
N SER A 99 -10.67 -9.54 -5.56
CA SER A 99 -11.96 -9.77 -6.22
C SER A 99 -12.16 -8.82 -7.39
N PHE A 100 -11.86 -7.52 -7.21
CA PHE A 100 -11.91 -6.53 -8.27
C PHE A 100 -10.95 -6.89 -9.42
N LEU A 101 -9.69 -7.18 -9.10
CA LEU A 101 -8.69 -7.53 -10.11
C LEU A 101 -9.03 -8.85 -10.81
N SER A 102 -9.54 -9.86 -10.10
CA SER A 102 -9.95 -11.14 -10.70
C SER A 102 -11.10 -10.97 -11.69
N SER A 103 -12.05 -10.11 -11.37
CA SER A 103 -13.21 -9.82 -12.22
C SER A 103 -12.80 -9.03 -13.46
N LYS A 104 -12.00 -7.98 -13.27
CA LYS A 104 -11.60 -7.05 -14.35
C LYS A 104 -10.47 -7.59 -15.24
N TYR A 105 -9.55 -8.35 -14.65
CA TYR A 105 -8.34 -8.88 -15.31
C TYR A 105 -8.13 -10.38 -15.01
N PRO A 106 -9.01 -11.28 -15.48
CA PRO A 106 -8.92 -12.71 -15.16
C PRO A 106 -7.57 -13.35 -15.53
N PHE A 107 -6.93 -12.89 -16.61
CA PHE A 107 -5.62 -13.38 -17.08
C PHE A 107 -4.51 -13.19 -16.04
N ALA A 108 -4.60 -12.14 -15.20
CA ALA A 108 -3.58 -11.80 -14.21
C ALA A 108 -3.76 -12.56 -12.89
N LYS A 109 -4.88 -13.24 -12.68
CA LYS A 109 -5.26 -13.88 -11.41
C LYS A 109 -4.19 -14.81 -10.85
N LYS A 110 -3.55 -15.60 -11.72
CA LYS A 110 -2.51 -16.56 -11.33
C LYS A 110 -1.22 -15.91 -10.82
N TYR A 111 -1.07 -14.60 -10.98
CA TYR A 111 0.12 -13.86 -10.57
C TYR A 111 -0.09 -13.02 -9.30
N PHE A 112 -1.32 -12.89 -8.78
CA PHE A 112 -1.59 -11.96 -7.68
C PHE A 112 -0.71 -12.22 -6.46
N ASP A 113 -0.56 -13.48 -6.05
CA ASP A 113 0.26 -13.84 -4.88
C ASP A 113 1.76 -13.98 -5.20
N SER A 114 2.19 -13.69 -6.44
CA SER A 114 3.60 -13.71 -6.82
C SER A 114 4.33 -12.52 -6.22
N ILE A 115 5.53 -12.76 -5.69
CA ILE A 115 6.40 -11.69 -5.17
C ILE A 115 6.88 -10.84 -6.34
N VAL A 116 6.83 -9.52 -6.17
CA VAL A 116 7.34 -8.56 -7.16
C VAL A 116 8.83 -8.34 -6.92
N TYR A 117 9.60 -8.45 -8.00
CA TYR A 117 11.02 -8.14 -8.02
C TYR A 117 11.24 -6.84 -8.78
N TYR A 118 12.07 -5.99 -8.17
CA TYR A 118 12.62 -4.82 -8.82
C TYR A 118 13.56 -5.23 -9.98
N PRO A 119 13.87 -4.30 -10.87
CA PRO A 119 14.70 -4.57 -12.05
C PRO A 119 16.14 -4.95 -11.70
N ASP A 120 16.68 -4.39 -10.61
CA ASP A 120 17.98 -4.74 -10.03
C ASP A 120 17.99 -6.14 -9.38
N GLY A 121 16.84 -6.81 -9.33
CA GLY A 121 16.68 -8.13 -8.73
C GLY A 121 16.40 -8.09 -7.22
N GLU A 122 16.30 -6.90 -6.61
CA GLU A 122 15.85 -6.78 -5.23
C GLU A 122 14.39 -7.20 -5.11
N THR A 123 14.05 -7.82 -3.97
CA THR A 123 12.67 -8.18 -3.66
C THR A 123 11.93 -6.96 -3.16
N SER A 124 10.68 -6.76 -3.60
CA SER A 124 9.80 -5.80 -2.94
C SER A 124 9.30 -6.30 -1.59
N GLU A 125 9.36 -7.61 -1.31
CA GLU A 125 8.65 -8.26 -0.19
C GLU A 125 7.11 -8.16 -0.29
N SER A 126 6.61 -7.64 -1.41
CA SER A 126 5.20 -7.52 -1.72
C SER A 126 4.70 -8.50 -2.75
N GLN A 127 3.41 -8.78 -2.67
CA GLN A 127 2.68 -9.54 -3.67
C GLN A 127 2.21 -8.63 -4.80
N PHE A 128 2.09 -9.16 -6.01
CA PHE A 128 1.74 -8.38 -7.19
C PHE A 128 0.42 -7.59 -7.06
N TYR A 129 -0.59 -8.13 -6.39
CA TYR A 129 -1.84 -7.38 -6.19
C TYR A 129 -1.70 -6.17 -5.24
N HIS A 130 -0.66 -6.16 -4.38
CA HIS A 130 -0.42 -5.05 -3.45
C HIS A 130 -0.22 -3.75 -4.19
N LEU A 131 0.43 -3.78 -5.37
CA LEU A 131 0.67 -2.61 -6.23
C LEU A 131 -0.60 -1.81 -6.59
N PHE A 132 -1.78 -2.40 -6.41
CA PHE A 132 -3.05 -1.82 -6.81
C PHE A 132 -3.96 -1.43 -5.63
N ARG A 133 -3.52 -1.64 -4.38
CA ARG A 133 -4.35 -1.40 -3.17
C ARG A 133 -4.85 0.03 -3.12
N SER A 134 -3.96 1.03 -3.14
CA SER A 134 -4.34 2.45 -3.08
C SER A 134 -5.30 2.84 -4.21
N TYR A 135 -5.00 2.40 -5.44
CA TYR A 135 -5.78 2.74 -6.63
C TYR A 135 -7.20 2.14 -6.62
N ILE A 136 -7.36 0.97 -6.02
CA ILE A 136 -8.65 0.27 -5.96
C ILE A 136 -9.45 0.64 -4.71
N LEU A 137 -8.78 0.92 -3.59
CA LEU A 137 -9.46 1.14 -2.31
C LEU A 137 -9.67 2.62 -2.00
N GLY A 138 -8.87 3.52 -2.58
CA GLY A 138 -8.86 4.93 -2.20
C GLY A 138 -9.65 5.85 -3.12
N ILE A 139 -10.04 7.00 -2.57
CA ILE A 139 -10.49 8.19 -3.30
C ILE A 139 -9.51 9.32 -2.98
N ASN A 140 -9.08 10.08 -3.98
CA ASN A 140 -8.24 11.26 -3.75
C ASN A 140 -9.02 12.28 -2.89
N PRO A 141 -8.53 12.66 -1.69
CA PRO A 141 -9.26 13.55 -0.79
C PRO A 141 -9.35 14.99 -1.31
N GLU A 142 -8.40 15.42 -2.12
CA GLU A 142 -8.37 16.79 -2.66
C GLU A 142 -9.32 16.92 -3.86
N THR A 143 -9.38 15.90 -4.70
CA THR A 143 -10.08 15.99 -5.99
C THR A 143 -11.36 15.16 -6.06
N GLY A 144 -11.56 14.24 -5.10
CA GLY A 144 -12.66 13.27 -5.12
C GLY A 144 -12.54 12.21 -6.23
N PHE A 145 -11.49 12.25 -7.05
CA PHE A 145 -11.32 11.32 -8.17
C PHE A 145 -10.61 10.03 -7.75
N LYS A 146 -10.91 8.97 -8.50
CA LYS A 146 -10.29 7.64 -8.36
C LYS A 146 -9.78 7.16 -9.71
N ALA A 147 -8.47 7.02 -9.83
CA ALA A 147 -7.83 6.43 -11.00
C ALA A 147 -7.69 4.91 -10.79
N LEU A 148 -8.54 4.13 -11.45
CA LEU A 148 -8.48 2.68 -11.38
C LEU A 148 -7.28 2.14 -12.20
N PRO A 149 -6.64 1.06 -11.74
CA PRO A 149 -5.51 0.48 -12.44
C PRO A 149 -5.96 -0.08 -13.79
N ILE A 150 -5.12 0.13 -14.82
CA ILE A 150 -5.30 -0.44 -16.16
C ILE A 150 -4.20 -1.47 -16.37
N ILE A 151 -4.59 -2.74 -16.55
CA ILE A 151 -3.65 -3.85 -16.74
C ILE A 151 -3.97 -4.54 -18.06
N LYS A 152 -2.95 -4.90 -18.84
CA LYS A 152 -3.09 -5.58 -20.13
C LYS A 152 -2.09 -6.74 -20.23
N GLU A 153 -2.41 -7.73 -21.05
CA GLU A 153 -1.47 -8.75 -21.48
C GLU A 153 -0.86 -8.33 -22.83
N LYS A 154 0.48 -8.37 -22.96
CA LYS A 154 1.18 -8.04 -24.20
C LYS A 154 2.41 -8.93 -24.31
N GLY A 155 2.44 -9.85 -25.29
CA GLY A 155 3.61 -10.69 -25.55
C GLY A 155 4.03 -11.58 -24.36
N GLY A 156 3.07 -12.08 -23.58
CA GLY A 156 3.33 -12.87 -22.37
C GLY A 156 3.71 -12.04 -21.13
N GLU A 157 3.78 -10.71 -21.26
CA GLU A 157 3.99 -9.78 -20.15
C GLU A 157 2.65 -9.29 -19.60
N VAL A 158 2.62 -9.00 -18.30
CA VAL A 158 1.56 -8.21 -17.68
C VAL A 158 2.03 -6.76 -17.67
N VAL A 159 1.28 -5.88 -18.32
CA VAL A 159 1.62 -4.46 -18.44
C VAL A 159 0.65 -3.65 -17.60
N TRP A 160 1.16 -2.92 -16.61
CA TRP A 160 0.39 -1.93 -15.86
C TRP A 160 0.58 -0.55 -16.48
N LEU A 161 -0.52 0.10 -16.83
CA LEU A 161 -0.57 1.40 -17.47
C LEU A 161 -0.99 2.45 -16.45
N ILE A 162 -0.22 3.53 -16.38
CA ILE A 162 -0.52 4.75 -15.65
C ILE A 162 -0.52 5.87 -16.68
N ALA A 163 -1.69 6.33 -17.10
CA ALA A 163 -1.83 7.24 -18.24
C ALA A 163 -2.64 8.49 -17.89
N ASP A 164 -2.26 9.60 -18.53
CA ASP A 164 -3.04 10.83 -18.61
C ASP A 164 -3.16 11.20 -20.10
N GLY A 165 -4.30 10.86 -20.72
CA GLY A 165 -4.52 11.08 -22.16
C GLY A 165 -3.60 10.27 -23.07
N GLU A 166 -2.85 10.96 -23.94
CA GLU A 166 -1.89 10.33 -24.87
C GLU A 166 -0.49 10.08 -24.26
N GLU A 167 -0.29 10.50 -23.02
CA GLU A 167 0.96 10.32 -22.28
C GLU A 167 0.78 9.32 -21.13
N GLY A 168 1.84 8.58 -20.79
CA GLY A 168 1.77 7.66 -19.66
C GLY A 168 3.01 6.83 -19.42
N ILE A 169 3.05 6.18 -18.27
CA ILE A 169 4.09 5.24 -17.84
C ILE A 169 3.52 3.82 -17.93
N TYR A 170 4.33 2.92 -18.47
CA TYR A 170 3.99 1.52 -18.70
C TYR A 170 5.02 0.67 -17.94
N LEU A 171 4.53 -0.14 -17.01
CA LEU A 171 5.35 -1.05 -16.22
C LEU A 171 5.14 -2.45 -16.76
N HIS A 172 6.20 -3.04 -17.31
CA HIS A 172 6.16 -4.37 -17.90
C HIS A 172 6.66 -5.41 -16.92
N PHE A 173 5.79 -6.34 -16.56
CA PHE A 173 6.11 -7.43 -15.67
C PHE A 173 6.18 -8.74 -16.43
N ARG A 174 7.29 -9.46 -16.26
CA ARG A 174 7.47 -10.81 -16.77
C ARG A 174 7.23 -11.83 -15.66
N PRO A 175 6.33 -12.79 -15.87
CA PRO A 175 6.18 -13.90 -14.94
C PRO A 175 7.39 -14.83 -15.05
N PHE A 176 7.96 -15.22 -13.91
CA PHE A 176 9.02 -16.23 -13.83
C PHE A 176 8.82 -17.11 -12.60
N LYS A 177 8.41 -18.36 -12.80
CA LYS A 177 7.98 -19.26 -11.72
C LYS A 177 6.88 -18.58 -10.88
N ASN A 178 7.09 -18.44 -9.56
CA ASN A 178 6.15 -17.78 -8.64
C ASN A 178 6.50 -16.29 -8.39
N ARG A 179 7.11 -15.62 -9.38
CA ARG A 179 7.62 -14.25 -9.28
C ARG A 179 7.10 -13.39 -10.42
N MET A 180 6.95 -12.11 -10.15
CA MET A 180 6.69 -11.07 -11.14
C MET A 180 7.88 -10.14 -11.19
N VAL A 181 8.64 -10.17 -12.29
CA VAL A 181 9.84 -9.34 -12.44
C VAL A 181 9.49 -8.11 -13.25
N LEU A 182 9.72 -6.92 -12.69
CA LEU A 182 9.60 -5.67 -13.43
C LEU A 182 10.74 -5.57 -14.45
N SER A 183 10.47 -5.91 -15.71
CA SER A 183 11.50 -6.07 -16.75
C SER A 183 11.81 -4.82 -17.54
N LYS A 184 10.83 -3.94 -17.76
CA LYS A 184 11.05 -2.60 -18.33
C LYS A 184 9.99 -1.59 -17.85
N ILE A 185 10.37 -0.32 -17.74
CA ILE A 185 9.45 0.80 -17.67
C ILE A 185 9.62 1.62 -18.94
N THR A 186 8.50 1.90 -19.60
CA THR A 186 8.48 2.77 -20.78
C THR A 186 7.57 3.95 -20.55
N GLN A 187 7.88 5.07 -21.21
CA GLN A 187 7.06 6.25 -21.26
C GLN A 187 6.46 6.39 -22.66
N LYS A 188 5.14 6.51 -22.73
CA LYS A 188 4.43 6.84 -23.95
C LYS A 188 4.29 8.36 -24.07
N LYS A 189 4.59 8.89 -25.25
CA LYS A 189 4.33 10.28 -25.67
C LYS A 189 3.71 10.27 -27.06
N GLY A 190 2.40 10.42 -27.14
CA GLY A 190 1.66 10.32 -28.40
C GLY A 190 1.78 8.90 -29.00
N PRO A 191 2.15 8.73 -30.28
CA PRO A 191 2.29 7.41 -30.91
C PRO A 191 3.59 6.68 -30.52
N LEU A 192 4.53 7.33 -29.84
CA LEU A 192 5.86 6.80 -29.55
C LEU A 192 5.95 6.30 -28.10
N GLU A 193 6.70 5.21 -27.91
CA GLU A 193 6.98 4.58 -26.62
C GLU A 193 8.50 4.50 -26.45
N PHE A 194 9.03 5.11 -25.39
CA PHE A 194 10.46 5.21 -25.12
C PHE A 194 10.80 4.49 -23.81
N PRO A 195 11.91 3.73 -23.73
CA PRO A 195 12.37 3.19 -22.45
C PRO A 195 12.79 4.33 -21.51
N ILE A 196 12.47 4.20 -20.22
CA ILE A 196 13.06 5.06 -19.19
C ILE A 196 14.50 4.58 -18.95
N GLU A 197 15.45 5.51 -18.87
CA GLU A 197 16.86 5.20 -18.60
C GLU A 197 17.02 4.43 -17.29
N GLU A 198 17.93 3.45 -17.30
CA GLU A 198 18.20 2.54 -16.20
C GLU A 198 18.49 3.28 -14.88
N LYS A 199 19.21 4.41 -14.93
CA LYS A 199 19.53 5.23 -13.75
C LYS A 199 18.30 5.84 -13.07
N SER A 200 17.24 6.10 -13.83
CA SER A 200 15.97 6.66 -13.31
C SER A 200 14.97 5.56 -12.99
N TYR A 201 15.24 4.34 -13.43
CA TYR A 201 14.31 3.24 -13.39
C TYR A 201 13.97 2.83 -11.95
N ASN A 202 14.98 2.53 -11.13
CA ASN A 202 14.76 2.08 -9.75
C ASN A 202 14.04 3.14 -8.91
N PHE A 203 14.37 4.41 -9.13
CA PHE A 203 13.69 5.52 -8.48
C PHE A 203 12.21 5.60 -8.88
N VAL A 204 11.89 5.51 -10.17
CA VAL A 204 10.48 5.52 -10.63
C VAL A 204 9.73 4.29 -10.11
N ALA A 205 10.35 3.10 -10.14
CA ALA A 205 9.74 1.88 -9.65
C ALA A 205 9.41 1.97 -8.15
N SER A 206 10.35 2.45 -7.32
CA SER A 206 10.16 2.56 -5.88
C SER A 206 9.05 3.54 -5.50
N GLN A 207 8.96 4.68 -6.19
CA GLN A 207 7.88 5.67 -5.99
C GLN A 207 6.50 5.14 -6.42
N LEU A 208 6.43 4.43 -7.54
CA LEU A 208 5.18 3.85 -8.01
C LEU A 208 4.70 2.69 -7.12
N PHE A 209 5.64 1.92 -6.58
CA PHE A 209 5.30 0.82 -5.69
C PHE A 209 4.89 1.35 -4.32
N SER A 210 5.59 2.34 -3.76
CA SER A 210 5.24 2.93 -2.46
C SER A 210 3.84 3.57 -2.47
N SER A 211 3.48 4.24 -3.56
CA SER A 211 2.15 4.83 -3.74
C SER A 211 1.04 3.80 -3.91
N GLY A 212 1.31 2.69 -4.61
CA GLY A 212 0.31 1.66 -4.90
C GLY A 212 0.12 0.59 -3.82
N TRP A 213 1.22 0.20 -3.17
CA TRP A 213 1.32 -0.89 -2.18
C TRP A 213 0.41 -0.68 -0.98
N ASN A 214 0.46 0.53 -0.44
CA ASN A 214 -0.09 0.81 0.88
C ASN A 214 -1.61 0.82 0.85
N PHE A 215 -2.22 0.58 2.01
CA PHE A 215 -3.63 0.91 2.15
C PHE A 215 -3.76 2.44 2.15
N PRO A 216 -4.81 3.00 1.53
CA PRO A 216 -5.19 4.38 1.79
C PRO A 216 -5.41 4.60 3.29
N ASN A 217 -5.25 5.85 3.74
CA ASN A 217 -5.74 6.25 5.05
C ASN A 217 -7.22 5.91 5.18
N ASP A 218 -7.65 5.52 6.39
CA ASP A 218 -9.02 5.05 6.63
C ASP A 218 -10.10 6.06 6.20
N ASP A 219 -9.83 7.37 6.35
CA ASP A 219 -10.74 8.45 5.94
C ASP A 219 -10.81 8.64 4.42
N ASN A 220 -9.85 8.09 3.67
CA ASN A 220 -9.76 8.18 2.20
C ASN A 220 -10.23 6.89 1.51
N LEU A 221 -10.77 5.93 2.26
CA LEU A 221 -11.32 4.70 1.70
C LEU A 221 -12.61 4.98 0.91
N ASP A 222 -12.70 4.39 -0.28
CA ASP A 222 -13.90 4.36 -1.12
C ASP A 222 -14.94 3.39 -0.53
N MET A 223 -15.62 3.84 0.53
CA MET A 223 -16.63 3.01 1.21
C MET A 223 -17.80 2.64 0.29
N GLY A 224 -18.08 3.47 -0.73
CA GLY A 224 -19.10 3.18 -1.74
C GLY A 224 -18.73 2.02 -2.66
N PHE A 225 -17.43 1.76 -2.87
CA PHE A 225 -16.94 0.55 -3.53
C PHE A 225 -16.78 -0.62 -2.54
N ILE A 226 -16.22 -0.37 -1.35
CA ILE A 226 -15.83 -1.41 -0.40
C ILE A 226 -17.03 -2.14 0.20
N GLU A 227 -18.12 -1.44 0.52
CA GLU A 227 -19.30 -2.03 1.18
C GLU A 227 -20.34 -2.58 0.18
N LYS A 228 -20.05 -2.54 -1.13
CA LYS A 228 -20.82 -3.28 -2.15
C LYS A 228 -20.38 -4.74 -2.19
#